data_AF-A0A8S9RNU8-F1
#
_entry.id   AF-A0A8S9RNU8-F1
#
_cell.length_a   1.000
_cell.length_b   1.000
_cell.length_c   1.000
_cell.angle_alpha   90.00
_cell.angle_beta   90.00
_cell.angle_gamma   90.00
#
_symmetry.space_group_name_H-M   'P 1'
#
loop_
_entity.id
_entity.type
_entity.pdbx_description
1 polymer ?
#
loop_
_entity_poly.entity_id
_entity_poly.type
_entity_poly.pdbx_seq_one_letter_code
_entity_poly.pdbx_strand_id
1 'polypeptide(L)'
;MQRVCQGWSYFSNHDTDEDGRIILMWKFPASVNILHQSKQSITCSVSVPGTVDFYFTAVYALNLREERITLWEDLKEVQTTLFLETKNWIVGGDLN
;
A
#
# COMPACT_ATOMS: atom_id res chain seq x y z
N MET A 1 12.22 -23.58 -6.41
CA MET A 1 12.24 -22.18 -6.87
C MET A 1 13.09 -21.37 -5.91
N GLN A 2 14.21 -20.82 -6.38
CA GLN A 2 15.02 -19.88 -5.61
C GLN A 2 14.24 -18.55 -5.56
N ARG A 3 13.91 -18.05 -4.37
CA ARG A 3 13.32 -16.72 -4.25
C ARG A 3 14.42 -15.69 -4.54
N VAL A 4 14.18 -14.80 -5.52
CA VAL A 4 15.12 -13.73 -5.88
C VAL A 4 15.46 -12.84 -4.67
N CYS A 5 14.50 -12.65 -3.75
CA CYS A 5 14.68 -11.87 -2.53
C CYS A 5 14.53 -12.76 -1.28
N GLN A 6 15.58 -13.53 -0.95
CA GLN A 6 15.56 -14.44 0.19
C GLN A 6 15.44 -13.68 1.52
N GLY A 7 14.53 -14.14 2.39
CA GLY A 7 14.26 -13.54 3.69
C GLY A 7 13.40 -12.27 3.66
N TRP A 8 12.96 -11.83 2.47
CA TRP A 8 11.95 -10.77 2.34
C TRP A 8 10.55 -11.38 2.29
N SER A 9 9.62 -10.71 2.95
CA SER A 9 8.19 -10.88 2.78
C SER A 9 7.72 -9.90 1.70
N TYR A 10 6.62 -10.24 1.03
CA TYR A 10 6.03 -9.36 0.03
C TYR A 10 4.51 -9.53 -0.05
N PHE A 11 3.87 -8.52 -0.62
CA PHE A 11 2.46 -8.53 -1.03
C PHE A 11 2.32 -7.79 -2.36
N SER A 12 1.37 -8.18 -3.19
CA SER A 12 1.09 -7.54 -4.47
C SER A 12 -0.41 -7.44 -4.71
N ASN A 13 -0.85 -6.44 -5.46
CA ASN A 13 -2.29 -6.20 -5.68
C ASN A 13 -2.95 -7.10 -6.74
N HIS A 14 -2.40 -8.29 -7.01
CA HIS A 14 -2.88 -9.22 -8.04
C HIS A 14 -4.34 -9.63 -7.87
N ASP A 15 -4.87 -9.61 -6.64
CA ASP A 15 -6.29 -9.91 -6.40
C ASP A 15 -7.24 -8.85 -6.97
N THR A 16 -6.73 -7.65 -7.23
CA THR A 16 -7.51 -6.51 -7.75
C THR A 16 -7.12 -6.09 -9.15
N ASP A 17 -5.93 -6.49 -9.61
CA ASP A 17 -5.36 -6.15 -10.91
C ASP A 17 -4.51 -7.32 -11.43
N GLU A 18 -4.88 -7.92 -12.57
CA GLU A 18 -4.18 -9.11 -13.09
C GLU A 18 -2.70 -8.86 -13.42
N ASP A 19 -2.32 -7.61 -13.73
CA ASP A 19 -0.94 -7.24 -14.03
C ASP A 19 -0.09 -7.04 -12.77
N GLY A 20 -0.71 -7.02 -11.57
CA GLY A 20 0.01 -6.95 -10.29
C GLY A 20 0.92 -5.73 -10.17
N ARG A 21 0.39 -4.57 -10.53
CA ARG A 21 1.14 -3.32 -10.75
C ARG A 21 1.89 -2.78 -9.53
N ILE A 22 1.53 -3.21 -8.32
CA ILE A 22 2.16 -2.75 -7.07
C ILE A 22 2.67 -3.95 -6.29
N ILE A 23 3.96 -3.90 -5.89
CA ILE A 23 4.59 -4.88 -5.02
C ILE A 23 5.13 -4.15 -3.78
N LEU A 24 4.64 -4.53 -2.61
CA LEU A 24 5.23 -4.16 -1.32
C LEU A 24 6.20 -5.24 -0.87
N MET A 25 7.38 -4.85 -0.42
CA MET A 25 8.38 -5.76 0.12
C MET A 25 8.90 -5.25 1.47
N TRP A 26 9.06 -6.15 2.42
CA TRP A 26 9.61 -5.82 3.74
C TRP A 26 10.42 -6.98 4.29
N LYS A 27 11.20 -6.70 5.34
CA LYS A 27 12.09 -7.67 5.97
C LYS A 27 12.05 -7.50 7.48
N PHE A 28 12.26 -8.61 8.21
CA PHE A 28 12.45 -8.56 9.67
C PHE A 28 13.54 -7.54 10.05
N PRO A 29 13.31 -6.70 11.07
CA PRO A 29 12.25 -6.80 12.08
C PRO A 29 10.95 -6.06 11.76
N ALA A 30 10.78 -5.52 10.55
CA ALA A 30 9.52 -4.88 10.17
C ALA A 30 8.39 -5.91 10.04
N SER A 31 7.23 -5.55 10.58
CA SER A 31 5.96 -6.25 10.38
C SER A 31 5.03 -5.36 9.57
N VAL A 32 4.37 -5.95 8.58
CA VAL A 32 3.42 -5.25 7.70
C VAL A 32 2.12 -6.03 7.71
N ASN A 33 1.01 -5.33 7.97
CA ASN A 33 -0.34 -5.88 7.88
C ASN A 33 -1.10 -5.13 6.78
N ILE A 34 -1.56 -5.85 5.77
CA ILE A 34 -2.30 -5.28 4.64
C ILE A 34 -3.73 -4.99 5.09
N LEU A 35 -4.21 -3.78 4.84
CA LEU A 35 -5.51 -3.29 5.29
C LEU A 35 -6.48 -3.09 4.13
N HIS A 36 -5.96 -2.65 2.98
CA HIS A 36 -6.74 -2.41 1.77
C HIS A 36 -5.86 -2.59 0.53
N GLN A 37 -6.46 -3.04 -0.57
CA GLN A 37 -5.83 -3.06 -1.89
C GLN A 37 -6.84 -2.67 -2.97
N SER A 38 -6.35 -1.98 -3.99
CA SER A 38 -7.08 -1.71 -5.23
C SER A 38 -6.13 -1.72 -6.42
N LYS A 39 -6.66 -1.49 -7.63
CA LYS A 39 -5.87 -1.41 -8.88
C LYS A 39 -4.79 -0.33 -8.85
N GLN A 40 -4.96 0.69 -8.02
CA GLN A 40 -4.11 1.88 -7.99
C GLN A 40 -3.38 2.07 -6.66
N SER A 41 -3.68 1.28 -5.62
CA SER A 41 -3.05 1.45 -4.32
C SER A 41 -3.02 0.19 -3.44
N ILE A 42 -2.08 0.11 -2.51
CA ILE A 42 -2.11 -0.82 -1.37
C ILE A 42 -1.89 -0.03 -0.09
N THR A 43 -2.79 -0.18 0.89
CA THR A 43 -2.65 0.41 2.23
C THR A 43 -2.33 -0.67 3.26
N CYS A 44 -1.34 -0.39 4.11
CA CYS A 44 -0.92 -1.27 5.19
C CYS A 44 -0.58 -0.49 6.47
N SER A 45 -0.60 -1.18 7.60
CA SER A 45 0.08 -0.71 8.81
C SER A 45 1.47 -1.32 8.88
N VAL A 46 2.44 -0.53 9.32
CA VAL A 46 3.85 -0.90 9.44
C VAL A 46 4.29 -0.69 10.89
N SER A 47 4.86 -1.73 11.47
CA SER A 47 5.46 -1.70 12.81
C SER A 47 6.91 -2.14 12.71
N VAL A 48 7.82 -1.36 13.29
CA VAL A 48 9.25 -1.70 13.39
C VAL A 48 9.67 -1.52 14.86
N PRO A 49 10.32 -2.51 15.49
CA PRO A 49 10.74 -2.39 16.88
C PRO A 49 11.59 -1.13 17.13
N GLY A 50 11.19 -0.35 18.13
CA GLY A 50 11.88 0.89 18.51
C GLY A 50 11.45 2.14 17.72
N THR A 51 10.51 2.04 16.79
CA THR A 51 9.93 3.19 16.09
C THR A 51 8.46 3.39 16.44
N VAL A 52 7.91 4.53 16.02
CA VAL A 52 6.45 4.75 16.06
C VAL A 52 5.81 4.00 14.89
N ASP A 53 4.71 3.30 15.17
CA ASP A 53 3.91 2.66 14.12
C ASP A 53 3.29 3.69 13.19
N PHE A 54 3.18 3.33 11.92
CA PHE A 54 2.60 4.19 10.89
C PHE A 54 1.79 3.39 9.88
N TYR A 55 0.97 4.10 9.13
CA TYR A 55 0.22 3.59 8.01
C TYR A 55 0.90 4.07 6.73
N PHE A 56 0.96 3.19 5.74
CA PHE A 56 1.51 3.51 4.44
C PHE A 56 0.55 3.10 3.35
N THR A 57 0.31 4.00 2.40
CA THR A 57 -0.36 3.69 1.14
C THR A 57 0.63 3.85 0.00
N ALA A 58 1.01 2.72 -0.60
CA ALA A 58 1.72 2.71 -1.87
C ALA A 58 0.76 2.98 -3.01
N VAL A 59 1.09 3.92 -3.89
CA VAL A 59 0.27 4.32 -5.02
C VAL A 59 1.00 4.05 -6.33
N TYR A 60 0.29 3.48 -7.30
CA TYR A 60 0.68 3.47 -8.70
C TYR A 60 -0.54 3.80 -9.54
N ALA A 61 -0.69 5.10 -9.81
CA ALA A 61 -1.90 5.63 -10.41
C ALA A 61 -2.07 5.19 -11.87
N LEU A 62 -3.31 5.22 -12.36
CA LEU A 62 -3.62 5.04 -13.77
C LEU A 62 -3.33 6.32 -14.55
N ASN A 63 -3.10 6.14 -15.85
CA ASN A 63 -2.58 7.22 -16.68
C ASN A 63 -3.61 8.30 -16.96
N LEU A 64 -4.88 7.91 -17.13
CA LEU A 64 -5.94 8.84 -17.46
C LEU A 64 -6.46 9.54 -16.22
N ARG A 65 -6.77 10.84 -16.37
CA ARG A 65 -7.27 11.68 -15.27
C ARG A 65 -8.58 11.13 -14.71
N GLU A 66 -9.44 10.65 -15.61
CA GLU A 66 -10.75 10.09 -15.31
C GLU A 66 -10.63 8.84 -14.44
N GLU A 67 -9.63 8.00 -14.72
CA GLU A 67 -9.35 6.79 -13.94
C GLU A 67 -8.82 7.11 -12.54
N ARG A 68 -8.03 8.18 -12.40
CA ARG A 68 -7.51 8.63 -11.09
C ARG A 68 -8.59 9.16 -10.15
N ILE A 69 -9.79 9.49 -10.64
CA ILE A 69 -10.91 9.87 -9.76
C ILE A 69 -11.17 8.75 -8.74
N THR A 70 -11.18 7.50 -9.20
CA THR A 70 -11.41 6.33 -8.33
C THR A 70 -10.30 6.15 -7.30
N LEU A 71 -9.03 6.44 -7.64
CA LEU A 71 -7.93 6.47 -6.66
C LEU A 71 -8.20 7.47 -5.53
N TRP A 72 -8.63 8.68 -5.86
CA TRP A 72 -8.88 9.71 -4.84
C TRP A 72 -10.11 9.41 -3.98
N GLU A 73 -11.13 8.77 -4.55
CA GLU A 73 -12.29 8.29 -3.82
C GLU A 73 -11.91 7.15 -2.87
N ASP A 74 -11.18 6.14 -3.35
CA ASP A 74 -10.62 5.05 -2.55
C ASP A 74 -9.79 5.57 -1.37
N LEU A 75 -8.89 6.55 -1.61
CA LEU A 75 -8.05 7.11 -0.54
C LEU A 75 -8.87 7.81 0.55
N LYS A 76 -9.97 8.47 0.19
CA LYS A 76 -10.89 9.08 1.17
C LYS A 76 -11.64 8.01 1.97
N GLU A 77 -12.09 6.96 1.29
CA GLU A 77 -12.76 5.83 1.94
C GLU A 77 -11.82 5.12 2.91
N VAL A 78 -10.58 4.85 2.50
CA VAL A 78 -9.51 4.27 3.33
C VAL A 78 -9.24 5.16 4.54
N GLN A 79 -9.07 6.46 4.36
CA GLN A 79 -8.83 7.39 5.46
C GLN A 79 -9.97 7.37 6.47
N THR A 80 -11.22 7.37 5.99
CA THR A 80 -12.41 7.38 6.84
C THR A 80 -12.57 6.06 7.59
N THR A 81 -12.45 4.94 6.88
CA THR A 81 -12.69 3.58 7.42
C THR A 81 -11.63 3.17 8.43
N LEU A 82 -10.38 3.62 8.22
CA LEU A 82 -9.25 3.31 9.09
C LEU A 82 -8.93 4.43 10.10
N PHE A 83 -9.73 5.50 10.13
CA PHE A 83 -9.56 6.66 11.04
C PHE A 83 -8.15 7.27 10.97
N LEU A 84 -7.62 7.46 9.75
CA LEU A 84 -6.22 7.84 9.51
C LEU A 84 -5.94 9.33 9.77
N GLU A 85 -6.95 10.18 9.94
CA GLU A 85 -6.81 11.61 10.18
C GLU A 85 -6.09 11.96 11.49
N THR A 86 -6.06 11.03 12.43
CA THR A 86 -5.34 11.16 13.71
C THR A 86 -4.10 10.26 13.80
N LYS A 87 -3.69 9.63 12.70
CA LYS A 87 -2.59 8.66 12.64
C LYS A 87 -1.43 9.18 11.80
N ASN A 88 -0.26 8.56 11.99
CA ASN A 88 0.88 8.78 11.10
C ASN A 88 0.61 8.04 9.79
N TRP A 89 0.00 8.71 8.81
CA TRP A 89 -0.32 8.14 7.51
C TRP A 89 0.54 8.77 6.42
N ILE A 90 1.26 7.91 5.70
CA ILE A 90 2.13 8.27 4.59
C ILE A 90 1.48 7.74 3.32
N VAL A 91 1.29 8.62 2.33
CA VAL A 91 0.88 8.23 0.98
C VAL A 91 2.06 8.51 0.05
N GLY A 92 2.51 7.52 -0.71
CA GLY A 92 3.68 7.67 -1.55
C GLY A 92 3.72 6.69 -2.72
N GLY A 93 4.39 7.09 -3.79
CA GLY A 93 4.48 6.33 -5.03
C GLY A 93 4.36 7.25 -6.25
N ASP A 94 3.86 6.71 -7.35
CA ASP A 94 3.62 7.45 -8.58
C ASP A 94 2.14 7.83 -8.68
N LEU A 95 1.86 9.14 -8.59
CA LEU A 95 0.50 9.69 -8.71
C LEU A 95 0.16 10.18 -10.12
N ASN A 96 1.12 10.06 -11.05
CA ASN A 96 1.08 10.59 -12.42
C ASN A 96 0.64 12.06 -12.48
#